data_AF-A0A3D2ASB9-F1
#
_entry.id   AF-A0A3D2ASB9-F1
#
_cell.length_a   1.000
_cell.length_b   1.000
_cell.length_c   1.000
_cell.angle_alpha   90.00
_cell.angle_beta   90.00
_cell.angle_gamma   90.00
#
_symmetry.space_group_name_H-M   'P 1'
#
loop_
_entity.id
_entity.type
_entity.pdbx_description
1 polymer ?
#
loop_
_entity_poly.entity_id
_entity_poly.type
_entity_poly.pdbx_seq_one_letter_code
_entity_poly.pdbx_strand_id
1 'polypeptide(L)' 'MSKAPIVTNTGHITQVVGVVVDVEFSGDAHLPAIYDALHVEQGGKTITLEVAQHLDEHTVRAIA' A
#
# COMPACT_ATOMS: atom_id res chain seq x y z
N MET A 1 2.58 23.52 -2.22
CA MET A 1 1.57 22.45 -2.06
C MET A 1 1.88 21.74 -0.76
N SER A 2 0.96 21.73 0.22
CA SER A 2 1.18 21.06 1.52
C SER A 2 1.07 19.55 1.30
N LYS A 3 2.07 18.78 1.74
CA LYS A 3 2.00 17.32 1.74
C LYS A 3 0.80 16.90 2.62
N ALA A 4 -0.11 16.10 2.09
CA ALA A 4 -1.24 15.59 2.86
C ALA A 4 -0.72 14.83 4.10
N PRO A 5 -1.45 14.85 5.23
CA PRO A 5 -1.06 14.12 6.42
C PRO A 5 -0.92 12.62 6.08
N ILE A 6 0.20 12.02 6.49
CA ILE A 6 0.41 10.57 6.33
C ILE A 6 -0.46 9.88 7.37
N VAL A 7 -1.54 9.23 6.94
CA VAL A 7 -2.34 8.36 7.79
C VAL A 7 -1.60 7.04 7.95
N THR A 8 -1.29 6.65 9.18
CA THR A 8 -0.55 5.43 9.48
C THR A 8 -1.50 4.23 9.54
N ASN A 9 -1.84 3.67 8.38
CA ASN A 9 -2.37 2.31 8.27
C ASN A 9 -1.25 1.42 7.71
N THR A 10 -0.69 0.54 8.55
CA THR A 10 0.48 -0.28 8.17
C THR A 10 0.02 -1.63 7.64
N GLY A 11 0.35 -1.91 6.39
CA GLY A 11 0.14 -3.22 5.77
C GLY A 11 1.40 -4.08 5.74
N HIS A 12 1.22 -5.36 5.43
CA HIS A 12 2.27 -6.36 5.24
C HIS A 12 2.27 -6.83 3.78
N ILE A 13 3.44 -6.79 3.13
CA ILE A 13 3.59 -7.28 1.76
C ILE A 13 3.51 -8.81 1.77
N THR A 14 2.49 -9.38 1.11
CA THR A 14 2.27 -10.83 1.06
C THR A 14 2.86 -11.46 -0.20
N GLN A 15 2.94 -10.70 -1.30
CA GLN A 15 3.41 -11.20 -2.58
C GLN A 15 4.07 -10.09 -3.42
N VAL A 16 5.12 -10.47 -4.18
CA VAL A 16 5.76 -9.61 -5.19
C VAL A 16 5.91 -10.40 -6.49
N VAL A 17 5.25 -9.96 -7.56
CA VAL A 17 5.35 -10.53 -8.92
C VAL A 17 5.68 -9.42 -9.91
N GLY A 18 6.97 -9.27 -10.23
CA GLY A 18 7.44 -8.17 -11.07
C GLY A 18 7.12 -6.81 -10.43
N VAL A 19 6.34 -5.98 -11.12
CA VAL A 19 5.89 -4.66 -10.62
C VAL A 19 4.64 -4.71 -9.76
N VAL A 20 3.99 -5.88 -9.66
CA VAL A 20 2.75 -6.07 -8.91
C VAL A 20 3.07 -6.52 -7.49
N VAL A 21 2.50 -5.83 -6.51
CA VAL A 21 2.72 -6.08 -5.08
C VAL A 21 1.37 -6.22 -4.38
N ASP A 22 1.13 -7.36 -3.74
CA ASP A 22 -0.07 -7.55 -2.91
C ASP A 22 0.27 -7.22 -1.45
N VAL A 23 -0.59 -6.43 -0.80
CA VAL A 23 -0.39 -5.93 0.57
C VAL A 23 -1.65 -6.19 1.39
N GLU A 24 -1.49 -6.92 2.49
CA GLU A 24 -2.55 -7.20 3.47
C GLU A 24 -2.52 -6.16 4.58
N PHE A 25 -3.67 -5.61 4.95
CA PHE A 25 -3.86 -4.68 6.06
C PHE A 25 -4.70 -5.37 7.14
N SER A 26 -4.19 -5.39 8.36
CA SER A 26 -4.86 -6.02 9.51
C SER A 26 -5.50 -4.97 10.43
N GLY A 27 -6.57 -5.36 11.12
CA GLY A 27 -7.24 -4.56 12.15
C GLY A 27 -8.49 -3.81 11.65
N ASP A 28 -9.03 -2.91 12.48
CA ASP A 28 -10.25 -2.13 12.19
C ASP A 28 -10.00 -0.95 11.22
N ALA A 29 -8.82 -0.89 10.61
CA ALA A 29 -8.46 0.20 9.71
C ALA A 29 -8.99 -0.06 8.30
N HIS A 30 -9.66 0.93 7.72
CA HIS A 30 -10.15 0.87 6.34
C HIS A 30 -8.99 0.63 5.35
N LEU A 31 -9.23 -0.20 4.34
CA LEU A 31 -8.28 -0.38 3.25
C LEU A 31 -7.98 0.97 2.57
N PRO A 32 -6.71 1.23 2.20
CA PRO A 32 -6.37 2.34 1.32
C PRO A 32 -7.22 2.30 0.06
N ALA A 33 -7.68 3.47 -0.40
CA ALA A 33 -8.50 3.58 -1.59
C ALA A 33 -7.71 3.23 -2.85
N ILE A 34 -8.41 2.88 -3.92
CA ILE A 34 -7.79 2.80 -5.25
C ILE A 34 -7.22 4.18 -5.59
N TYR A 35 -6.01 4.20 -6.16
CA TYR A 35 -5.16 5.37 -6.42
C TYR A 35 -4.47 5.99 -5.19
N ASP A 36 -4.65 5.43 -3.98
CA ASP A 36 -3.82 5.84 -2.84
C ASP A 36 -2.38 5.36 -2.99
N ALA A 37 -1.45 6.15 -2.46
CA ALA A 37 -0.03 5.83 -2.44
C ALA A 37 0.36 5.07 -1.16
N LEU A 38 0.94 3.89 -1.32
CA LEU A 38 1.64 3.16 -0.26
C LEU A 38 3.12 3.53 -0.28
N HIS A 39 3.73 3.63 0.89
CA HIS A 39 5.14 3.97 1.03
C HIS A 39 5.86 2.83 1.74
N VAL A 40 6.87 2.27 1.07
CA VAL A 40 7.72 1.21 1.62
C VAL A 40 9.11 1.76 1.81
N GLU A 41 9.60 1.73 3.04
CA GLU A 41 10.98 2.10 3.36
C GLU A 41 11.89 0.89 3.19
N GLN A 42 12.85 0.98 2.26
CA GLN A 42 13.79 -0.09 1.97
C GLN A 42 15.19 0.49 1.75
N GLY A 43 16.13 0.14 2.63
CA GLY A 43 17.54 0.53 2.46
C GLY A 43 17.78 2.05 2.39
N GLY A 44 16.99 2.85 3.11
CA GLY A 44 17.09 4.32 3.08
C GLY A 44 16.47 4.98 1.85
N LYS A 45 15.68 4.23 1.07
CA LYS A 45 14.87 4.72 -0.04
C LYS A 45 13.39 4.48 0.24
N THR A 46 12.58 5.45 -0.14
CA THR A 46 11.13 5.30 -0.18
C THR A 46 10.72 4.76 -1.55
N ILE A 47 10.11 3.59 -1.58
CA ILE A 47 9.43 3.04 -2.76
C ILE A 47 7.96 3.41 -2.63
N THR A 48 7.40 4.02 -3.68
CA THR A 48 5.98 4.36 -3.75
C THR A 48 5.27 3.30 -4.57
N LEU A 49 4.16 2.79 -4.04
CA LEU A 49 3.25 1.89 -4.76
C LEU A 49 1.89 2.59 -4.90
N GLU A 50 1.22 2.43 -6.03
CA GLU A 50 -0.15 2.91 -6.22
C GLU A 50 -1.14 1.75 -6.07
N VAL A 51 -2.16 1.90 -5.23
CA VAL A 51 -3.21 0.90 -5.08
C VAL A 51 -4.04 0.84 -6.37
N ALA A 52 -4.05 -0.33 -7.02
CA ALA A 52 -4.76 -0.55 -8.27
C ALA A 52 -6.10 -1.29 -8.07
N GLN A 53 -6.19 -2.14 -7.04
CA GLN A 53 -7.38 -2.96 -6.81
C GLN A 53 -7.51 -3.40 -5.35
N HIS A 54 -8.73 -3.60 -4.87
CA HIS A 54 -9.01 -4.44 -3.69
C HIS A 54 -9.21 -5.89 -4.14
N LEU A 55 -8.48 -6.82 -3.52
CA LEU A 55 -8.59 -8.26 -3.81
C LEU A 55 -9.65 -8.92 -2.91
N ASP A 56 -9.73 -8.48 -1.66
CA ASP A 56 -10.69 -8.90 -0.64
C ASP A 56 -10.86 -7.80 0.44
N GLU A 57 -11.43 -8.14 1.60
CA GLU A 57 -11.69 -7.22 2.71
C GLU A 57 -10.43 -6.69 3.41
N HIS A 58 -9.28 -7.35 3.21
CA HIS A 58 -8.01 -7.05 3.91
C HIS A 58 -6.84 -6.82 2.95
N THR A 59 -6.98 -7.15 1.66
CA THR A 59 -5.85 -7.16 0.73
C THR A 59 -6.06 -6.20 -0.42
N VAL A 60 -5.04 -5.39 -0.71
CA VAL A 60 -4.96 -4.59 -1.93
C VAL A 60 -3.86 -5.10 -2.84
N ARG A 61 -4.06 -4.90 -4.14
CA ARG A 61 -3.02 -5.02 -5.16
C ARG A 61 -2.53 -3.63 -5.52
N ALA A 62 -1.21 -3.44 -5.45
CA ALA A 62 -0.53 -2.20 -5.79
C ALA A 62 0.51 -2.41 -6.90
N ILE A 63 0.92 -1.31 -7.54
CA ILE A 63 1.91 -1.28 -8.62
C ILE A 63 3.05 -0.33 -8.24
N ALA A 64 4.30 -0.77 -8.43
CA ALA A 64 5.52 0.01 -8.16
C ALA A 64 5.95 0.92 -9.31
#